data_AF-A0A5J4PUY7-F1
#
_entry.id   AF-A0A5J4PUY7-F1
#
_cell.length_a   1.000
_cell.length_b   1.000
_cell.length_c   1.000
_cell.angle_alpha   90.00
_cell.angle_beta   90.00
_cell.angle_gamma   90.00
#
_symmetry.space_group_name_H-M   'P 1'
#
loop_
_entity.id
_entity.type
_entity.pdbx_description
1 polymer ?
#
loop_
_entity_poly.entity_id
_entity_poly.type
_entity_poly.pdbx_seq_one_letter_code
_entity_poly.pdbx_strand_id
1 'polypeptide(L)'
;VPYWLRGGNHTPFALAPNDLTLANTFYQLMKAGNIDVTRTHTTPYNELWIAAADKNGIGISHEGTWPWLMIHDSMPAEELIQMWADEYLGMLKKYRNHPSILFWTVNNEMKFYDLEPNFATAKKKFYIISEVVKKMREIDPTRPISFASNYRRNVDKFGEEFLATVDDGDIDDIHGYYNW
;
A
#
# COMPACT_ATOMS: atom_id res chain seq x y z
N VAL A 1 -21.14 4.91 13.62
CA VAL A 1 -21.53 3.54 13.19
C VAL A 1 -20.31 2.90 12.56
N PRO A 2 -19.87 1.70 13.00
CA PRO A 2 -18.75 1.01 12.37
C PRO A 2 -19.08 0.69 10.90
N TYR A 3 -18.08 0.78 10.02
CA TYR A 3 -18.24 0.57 8.58
C TYR A 3 -17.28 -0.50 8.07
N TRP A 4 -17.81 -1.48 7.33
CA TRP A 4 -17.02 -2.52 6.68
C TRP A 4 -16.59 -2.07 5.29
N LEU A 5 -15.28 -2.05 5.02
CA LEU A 5 -14.74 -1.72 3.70
C LEU A 5 -15.05 -2.87 2.72
N ARG A 6 -16.07 -2.68 1.88
CA ARG A 6 -16.40 -3.60 0.78
C ARG A 6 -15.42 -3.40 -0.36
N GLY A 7 -14.26 -4.04 -0.24
CA GLY A 7 -13.13 -3.93 -1.16
C GLY A 7 -13.24 -4.85 -2.38
N GLY A 8 -12.70 -4.40 -3.52
CA GLY A 8 -12.52 -5.23 -4.71
C GLY A 8 -11.39 -4.70 -5.60
N ASN A 9 -10.61 -5.62 -6.16
CA ASN A 9 -9.48 -5.37 -7.08
C ASN A 9 -9.41 -6.52 -8.12
N HIS A 10 -8.80 -6.36 -9.30
CA HIS A 10 -8.18 -5.15 -9.86
C HIS A 10 -9.16 -4.27 -10.63
N THR A 11 -8.73 -3.02 -10.85
CA THR A 11 -9.36 -2.10 -11.78
C THR A 11 -8.65 -2.17 -13.14
N PRO A 12 -9.27 -1.65 -14.23
CA PRO A 12 -8.66 -1.66 -15.54
C PRO A 12 -7.63 -0.53 -15.75
N PHE A 13 -7.17 0.15 -14.68
CA PHE A 13 -6.21 1.26 -14.73
C PHE A 13 -4.99 0.97 -15.62
N ALA A 14 -4.42 -0.23 -15.51
CA ALA A 14 -3.23 -0.61 -16.27
C ALA A 14 -3.53 -1.31 -17.61
N LEU A 15 -4.81 -1.56 -17.94
CA LEU A 15 -5.20 -2.39 -19.09
C LEU A 15 -5.52 -1.59 -20.36
N ALA A 16 -5.78 -0.29 -20.24
CA ALA A 16 -6.17 0.56 -21.35
C ALA A 16 -5.67 2.00 -21.13
N PRO A 17 -5.70 2.87 -22.16
CA PRO A 17 -5.41 4.29 -21.97
C PRO A 17 -6.20 4.87 -20.78
N ASN A 18 -5.48 5.59 -19.92
CA ASN A 18 -6.06 6.17 -18.73
C ASN A 18 -6.94 7.37 -19.08
N ASP A 19 -8.24 7.11 -19.22
CA ASP A 19 -9.25 8.14 -19.48
C ASP A 19 -10.38 8.15 -18.44
N LEU A 20 -11.08 9.28 -18.40
CA LEU A 20 -12.13 9.54 -17.40
C LEU A 20 -13.39 8.69 -17.63
N THR A 21 -13.67 8.34 -18.88
CA THR A 21 -14.83 7.51 -19.24
C THR A 21 -14.63 6.10 -18.68
N LEU A 22 -13.45 5.52 -18.85
CA LEU A 22 -13.08 4.22 -18.30
C LEU A 22 -13.14 4.21 -16.78
N ALA A 23 -12.51 5.20 -16.12
CA ALA A 23 -12.51 5.31 -14.67
C ALA A 23 -13.94 5.40 -14.10
N ASN A 24 -14.75 6.31 -14.63
CA ASN A 24 -16.14 6.48 -14.19
C ASN A 24 -17.00 5.24 -14.46
N THR A 25 -16.87 4.64 -15.65
CA THR A 25 -17.63 3.43 -16.00
C THR A 25 -17.31 2.30 -15.04
N PHE A 26 -16.01 2.07 -14.77
CA PHE A 26 -15.61 1.01 -13.86
C PHE A 26 -16.05 1.28 -12.42
N TYR A 27 -15.94 2.52 -11.92
CA TYR A 27 -16.43 2.87 -10.59
C TYR A 27 -17.94 2.69 -10.46
N GLN A 28 -18.74 3.01 -11.48
CA GLN A 28 -20.18 2.73 -11.45
C GLN A 28 -20.47 1.22 -11.44
N LEU A 29 -19.68 0.40 -12.15
CA LEU A 29 -19.78 -1.05 -12.07
C LEU A 29 -19.45 -1.57 -10.66
N MET A 30 -18.41 -1.03 -10.01
CA MET A 30 -18.12 -1.35 -8.61
C MET A 30 -19.31 -1.04 -7.70
N LYS A 31 -19.90 0.15 -7.82
CA LYS A 31 -21.10 0.55 -7.05
C LYS A 31 -22.27 -0.39 -7.29
N ALA A 32 -22.53 -0.77 -8.53
CA ALA A 32 -23.58 -1.74 -8.87
C ALA A 32 -23.33 -3.12 -8.25
N GLY A 33 -22.05 -3.50 -8.09
CA GLY A 33 -21.62 -4.71 -7.39
C GLY A 33 -21.53 -4.59 -5.87
N ASN A 34 -21.99 -3.47 -5.27
CA ASN A 34 -21.88 -3.18 -3.84
C ASN A 34 -20.41 -3.13 -3.32
N ILE A 35 -19.48 -2.74 -4.20
CA ILE A 35 -18.07 -2.51 -3.89
C ILE A 35 -17.84 -1.00 -3.79
N ASP A 36 -17.24 -0.58 -2.68
CA ASP A 36 -17.05 0.85 -2.36
C ASP A 36 -15.59 1.23 -2.14
N VAL A 37 -14.68 0.25 -2.16
CA VAL A 37 -13.25 0.48 -1.94
C VAL A 37 -12.45 -0.32 -2.96
N THR A 38 -11.36 0.25 -3.47
CA THR A 38 -10.35 -0.47 -4.25
C THR A 38 -8.97 -0.23 -3.65
N ARG A 39 -8.03 -1.10 -4.03
CA ARG A 39 -6.60 -0.89 -3.86
C ARG A 39 -5.99 -0.65 -5.23
N THR A 40 -4.99 0.23 -5.34
CA THR A 40 -4.40 0.58 -6.65
C THR A 40 -3.50 -0.51 -7.25
N HIS A 41 -3.34 -1.65 -6.56
CA HIS A 41 -2.47 -2.77 -6.92
C HIS A 41 -2.30 -3.02 -8.43
N THR A 42 -1.08 -3.22 -8.95
CA THR A 42 0.25 -3.11 -8.30
C THR A 42 0.94 -1.78 -8.62
N THR A 43 0.19 -0.73 -8.96
CA THR A 43 0.79 0.54 -9.39
C THR A 43 -0.04 1.71 -8.89
N PRO A 44 0.57 2.81 -8.44
CA PRO A 44 -0.18 3.99 -8.07
C PRO A 44 -1.11 4.48 -9.19
N TYR A 45 -2.28 4.97 -8.80
CA TYR A 45 -3.14 5.68 -9.75
C TYR A 45 -2.57 7.05 -10.10
N ASN A 46 -2.91 7.51 -11.29
CA ASN A 46 -2.71 8.91 -11.66
C ASN A 46 -3.84 9.78 -11.09
N GLU A 47 -3.66 11.10 -11.19
CA GLU A 47 -4.60 12.09 -10.64
C GLU A 47 -6.01 11.97 -11.23
N LEU A 48 -6.13 11.61 -12.51
CA LEU A 48 -7.42 11.43 -13.17
C LEU A 48 -8.25 10.33 -12.49
N TRP A 49 -7.64 9.19 -12.17
CA TRP A 49 -8.33 8.07 -11.53
C TRP A 49 -8.65 8.31 -10.05
N ILE A 50 -7.78 9.04 -9.34
CA ILE A 50 -8.04 9.44 -7.94
C ILE A 50 -9.17 10.48 -7.90
N ALA A 51 -9.14 11.49 -8.79
CA ALA A 51 -10.21 12.49 -8.89
C ALA A 51 -11.55 11.86 -9.32
N ALA A 52 -11.52 10.87 -10.21
CA ALA A 52 -12.71 10.10 -10.55
C ALA A 52 -13.25 9.34 -9.32
N ALA A 53 -12.39 8.78 -8.47
CA ALA A 53 -12.81 8.11 -7.24
C ALA A 53 -13.45 9.09 -6.25
N ASP A 54 -12.89 10.30 -6.11
CA ASP A 54 -13.48 11.38 -5.29
C ASP A 54 -14.92 11.69 -5.72
N LYS A 55 -15.20 11.72 -7.03
CA LYS A 55 -16.52 12.04 -7.58
C LYS A 55 -17.50 10.88 -7.50
N ASN A 56 -17.03 9.65 -7.68
CA ASN A 56 -17.90 8.46 -7.67
C ASN A 56 -18.11 7.88 -6.26
N GLY A 57 -17.41 8.40 -5.25
CA GLY A 57 -17.49 7.91 -3.88
C GLY A 57 -16.89 6.51 -3.73
N ILE A 58 -15.72 6.30 -4.33
CA ILE A 58 -14.94 5.07 -4.19
C ILE A 58 -13.74 5.36 -3.28
N GLY A 59 -13.61 4.60 -2.20
CA GLY A 59 -12.44 4.63 -1.33
C GLY A 59 -11.22 3.98 -1.98
N ILE A 60 -10.03 4.49 -1.67
CA ILE A 60 -8.76 4.01 -2.20
C ILE A 60 -7.82 3.65 -1.05
N SER A 61 -7.31 2.43 -1.09
CA SER A 61 -6.03 2.04 -0.50
C SER A 61 -4.94 2.37 -1.53
N HIS A 62 -4.20 3.46 -1.31
CA HIS A 62 -3.24 3.94 -2.29
C HIS A 62 -1.90 3.25 -2.07
N GLU A 63 -1.57 2.34 -2.97
CA GLU A 63 -0.32 1.60 -2.92
C GLU A 63 0.85 2.42 -3.46
N GLY A 64 2.02 2.27 -2.86
CA GLY A 64 3.27 2.84 -3.34
C GLY A 64 3.80 2.17 -4.61
N THR A 65 4.98 2.62 -5.03
CA THR A 65 5.64 2.10 -6.22
C THR A 65 6.44 0.83 -5.90
N TRP A 66 6.80 0.12 -6.97
CA TRP A 66 7.75 -0.99 -6.97
C TRP A 66 7.33 -2.20 -6.11
N PRO A 67 6.29 -2.95 -6.52
CA PRO A 67 5.82 -4.12 -5.77
C PRO A 67 6.96 -5.14 -5.54
N TRP A 68 6.86 -5.91 -4.45
CA TRP A 68 7.85 -6.91 -4.04
C TRP A 68 9.23 -6.32 -3.72
N LEU A 69 9.29 -5.07 -3.26
CA LEU A 69 10.54 -4.44 -2.86
C LEU A 69 11.23 -5.28 -1.78
N MET A 70 12.48 -5.69 -2.04
CA MET A 70 13.30 -6.51 -1.13
C MET A 70 12.70 -7.90 -0.82
N ILE A 71 11.92 -8.48 -1.75
CA ILE A 71 11.38 -9.84 -1.64
C ILE A 71 12.47 -10.90 -1.48
N HIS A 72 12.17 -11.94 -0.68
CA HIS A 72 13.12 -13.01 -0.34
C HIS A 72 14.42 -12.45 0.24
N ASP A 73 15.57 -12.86 -0.30
CA ASP A 73 16.92 -12.41 0.03
C ASP A 73 17.39 -11.23 -0.85
N SER A 74 16.53 -10.69 -1.72
CA SER A 74 16.91 -9.57 -2.58
C SER A 74 17.15 -8.28 -1.78
N MET A 75 18.14 -7.51 -2.25
CA MET A 75 18.48 -6.21 -1.70
C MET A 75 18.95 -5.32 -2.85
N PRO A 76 18.10 -4.39 -3.35
CA PRO A 76 18.52 -3.43 -4.35
C PRO A 76 19.67 -2.55 -3.85
N ALA A 77 20.37 -1.91 -4.79
CA ALA A 77 21.38 -0.91 -4.46
C ALA A 77 20.76 0.23 -3.64
N GLU A 78 21.52 0.83 -2.74
CA GLU A 78 21.02 1.83 -1.79
C GLU A 78 20.44 3.05 -2.50
N GLU A 79 21.01 3.44 -3.64
CA GLU A 79 20.54 4.56 -4.45
C GLU A 79 19.15 4.29 -5.05
N LEU A 80 18.85 3.03 -5.36
CA LEU A 80 17.54 2.63 -5.87
C LEU A 80 16.48 2.61 -4.77
N ILE A 81 16.85 2.17 -3.56
CA ILE A 81 15.97 2.23 -2.39
C ILE A 81 15.64 3.68 -2.05
N GLN A 82 16.65 4.57 -2.09
CA GLN A 82 16.46 5.99 -1.86
C GLN A 82 15.57 6.62 -2.94
N MET A 83 15.78 6.27 -4.21
CA MET A 83 14.94 6.74 -5.33
C MET A 83 13.48 6.31 -5.15
N TRP A 84 13.24 5.06 -4.76
CA TRP A 84 11.89 4.57 -4.45
C TRP A 84 11.23 5.35 -3.30
N ALA A 85 11.96 5.55 -2.21
CA ALA A 85 11.46 6.29 -1.06
C ALA A 85 11.08 7.72 -1.45
N ASP A 86 11.94 8.42 -2.20
CA ASP A 86 11.70 9.79 -2.64
C ASP A 86 10.50 9.88 -3.61
N GLU A 87 10.39 8.93 -4.54
CA GLU A 87 9.24 8.82 -5.45
C GLU A 87 7.95 8.66 -4.66
N TYR A 88 7.88 7.66 -3.77
CA TYR A 88 6.66 7.37 -3.02
C TYR A 88 6.26 8.51 -2.08
N LEU A 89 7.20 9.09 -1.35
CA LEU A 89 6.94 10.26 -0.49
C LEU A 89 6.48 11.47 -1.31
N GLY A 90 7.01 11.65 -2.52
CA GLY A 90 6.57 12.66 -3.48
C GLY A 90 5.12 12.45 -3.92
N MET A 91 4.73 11.21 -4.23
CA MET A 91 3.34 10.86 -4.59
C MET A 91 2.38 11.07 -3.42
N LEU A 92 2.76 10.63 -2.22
CA LEU A 92 1.96 10.84 -1.01
C LEU A 92 1.73 12.34 -0.76
N LYS A 93 2.80 13.15 -0.84
CA LYS A 93 2.70 14.61 -0.71
C LYS A 93 1.78 15.23 -1.75
N LYS A 94 1.81 14.73 -2.99
CA LYS A 94 0.95 15.20 -4.09
C LYS A 94 -0.52 14.85 -3.84
N TYR A 95 -0.82 13.62 -3.42
CA TYR A 95 -2.18 13.08 -3.44
C TYR A 95 -2.92 13.12 -2.09
N ARG A 96 -2.27 13.44 -0.98
CA ARG A 96 -2.88 13.51 0.37
C ARG A 96 -4.12 14.39 0.53
N ASN A 97 -4.42 15.28 -0.41
CA ASN A 97 -5.63 16.12 -0.35
C ASN A 97 -6.86 15.47 -1.00
N HIS A 98 -6.73 14.27 -1.57
CA HIS A 98 -7.86 13.54 -2.13
C HIS A 98 -8.67 12.83 -1.03
N PRO A 99 -9.98 13.11 -0.91
CA PRO A 99 -10.83 12.48 0.11
C PRO A 99 -11.09 11.00 -0.15
N SER A 100 -10.97 10.52 -1.41
CA SER A 100 -11.10 9.10 -1.73
C SER A 100 -9.99 8.25 -1.11
N ILE A 101 -8.80 8.80 -0.86
CA ILE A 101 -7.71 8.06 -0.22
C ILE A 101 -8.08 7.85 1.25
N LEU A 102 -8.30 6.59 1.63
CA LEU A 102 -8.68 6.21 2.99
C LEU A 102 -7.45 5.87 3.83
N PHE A 103 -6.48 5.19 3.23
CA PHE A 103 -5.21 4.81 3.86
C PHE A 103 -4.13 4.57 2.80
N TRP A 104 -2.88 4.60 3.24
CA TRP A 104 -1.71 4.37 2.39
C TRP A 104 -1.22 2.94 2.55
N THR A 105 -0.83 2.28 1.46
CA THR A 105 -0.19 0.96 1.50
C THR A 105 1.21 1.10 0.94
N VAL A 106 2.24 0.83 1.73
CA VAL A 106 3.62 1.14 1.31
C VAL A 106 4.04 0.33 0.08
N ASN A 107 3.70 -0.96 0.07
CA ASN A 107 4.13 -1.88 -0.98
C ASN A 107 3.26 -3.14 -1.04
N ASN A 108 3.37 -3.92 -2.12
CA ASN A 108 2.77 -5.24 -2.24
C ASN A 108 3.77 -6.35 -1.90
N GLU A 109 3.41 -7.23 -0.96
CA GLU A 109 4.09 -8.53 -0.77
C GLU A 109 5.62 -8.45 -0.75
N MET A 110 6.17 -7.51 0.03
CA MET A 110 7.62 -7.48 0.25
C MET A 110 8.12 -8.79 0.86
N LYS A 111 7.29 -9.52 1.61
CA LYS A 111 7.48 -10.89 2.14
C LYS A 111 8.81 -11.18 2.86
N PHE A 112 9.73 -10.23 3.04
CA PHE A 112 10.96 -10.44 3.80
C PHE A 112 10.65 -10.77 5.27
N TYR A 113 9.52 -10.29 5.79
CA TYR A 113 9.04 -10.65 7.12
C TYR A 113 8.69 -12.13 7.25
N ASP A 114 8.42 -12.83 6.15
CA ASP A 114 8.13 -14.27 6.11
C ASP A 114 9.30 -15.09 5.54
N LEU A 115 9.86 -14.66 4.42
CA LEU A 115 10.69 -15.47 3.50
C LEU A 115 12.18 -15.14 3.52
N GLU A 116 12.62 -14.08 4.20
CA GLU A 116 14.05 -13.80 4.37
C GLU A 116 14.65 -14.80 5.39
N PRO A 117 15.60 -15.67 4.98
CA PRO A 117 16.20 -16.64 5.88
C PRO A 117 17.14 -16.00 6.90
N ASN A 118 17.77 -14.86 6.56
CA ASN A 118 18.69 -14.18 7.46
C ASN A 118 17.96 -13.14 8.33
N PHE A 119 17.85 -13.43 9.62
CA PHE A 119 17.13 -12.58 10.55
C PHE A 119 17.70 -11.16 10.68
N ALA A 120 19.03 -10.99 10.59
CA ALA A 120 19.65 -9.67 10.62
C ALA A 120 19.29 -8.87 9.34
N THR A 121 19.26 -9.53 8.19
CA THR A 121 18.81 -8.93 6.93
C THR A 121 17.33 -8.55 7.01
N ALA A 122 16.46 -9.40 7.55
CA ALA A 122 15.05 -9.09 7.74
C ALA A 122 14.86 -7.83 8.60
N LYS A 123 15.59 -7.74 9.73
CA LYS A 123 15.57 -6.55 10.60
C LYS A 123 16.08 -5.29 9.87
N LYS A 124 17.13 -5.40 9.05
CA LYS A 124 17.61 -4.29 8.21
C LYS A 124 16.51 -3.79 7.26
N LYS A 125 15.81 -4.70 6.59
CA LYS A 125 14.69 -4.38 5.69
C LYS A 125 13.53 -3.70 6.43
N PHE A 126 13.19 -4.17 7.63
CA PHE A 126 12.24 -3.50 8.51
C PHE A 126 12.63 -2.06 8.83
N TYR A 127 13.88 -1.81 9.23
CA TYR A 127 14.33 -0.45 9.51
C TYR A 127 14.20 0.47 8.31
N ILE A 128 14.57 0.00 7.10
CA ILE A 128 14.44 0.78 5.87
C ILE A 128 13.00 1.21 5.62
N ILE A 129 12.05 0.26 5.69
CA ILE A 129 10.64 0.58 5.48
C ILE A 129 10.10 1.44 6.62
N SER A 130 10.49 1.17 7.87
CA SER A 130 10.08 1.95 9.04
C SER A 130 10.48 3.42 8.93
N GLU A 131 11.67 3.73 8.40
CA GLU A 131 12.09 5.13 8.18
C GLU A 131 11.22 5.82 7.14
N VAL A 132 10.76 5.10 6.11
CA VAL A 132 9.80 5.64 5.15
C VAL A 132 8.43 5.86 5.80
N VAL A 133 7.92 4.91 6.59
CA VAL A 133 6.65 5.07 7.32
C VAL A 133 6.66 6.29 8.23
N LYS A 134 7.74 6.51 8.99
CA LYS A 134 7.89 7.71 9.83
C LYS A 134 7.78 9.00 9.01
N LYS A 135 8.48 9.07 7.86
CA LYS A 135 8.38 10.21 6.93
C LYS A 135 6.99 10.35 6.33
N MET A 136 6.29 9.26 6.04
CA MET A 136 4.90 9.32 5.57
C MET A 136 3.99 10.00 6.59
N ARG A 137 4.15 9.69 7.89
CA ARG A 137 3.39 10.33 8.98
C ARG A 137 3.69 11.82 9.11
N GLU A 138 4.91 12.27 8.82
CA GLU A 138 5.23 13.69 8.77
C GLU A 138 4.52 14.40 7.60
N ILE A 139 4.36 13.73 6.47
CA ILE A 139 3.75 14.31 5.25
C ILE A 139 2.22 14.25 5.29
N ASP A 140 1.63 13.16 5.81
CA ASP A 140 0.21 12.97 6.03
C ASP A 140 -0.05 12.24 7.38
N PRO A 141 -0.23 13.00 8.47
CA PRO A 141 -0.51 12.41 9.79
C PRO A 141 -1.98 11.98 9.95
N THR A 142 -2.83 12.16 8.93
CA THR A 142 -4.29 12.05 9.08
C THR A 142 -4.86 10.69 8.65
N ARG A 143 -4.04 9.84 8.01
CA ARG A 143 -4.49 8.57 7.43
C ARG A 143 -3.67 7.40 7.96
N PRO A 144 -4.30 6.22 8.17
CA PRO A 144 -3.58 5.01 8.51
C PRO A 144 -2.61 4.56 7.41
N ILE A 145 -1.61 3.76 7.81
CA ILE A 145 -0.61 3.17 6.92
C ILE A 145 -0.65 1.63 7.04
N SER A 146 -0.82 0.94 5.92
CA SER A 146 -0.55 -0.50 5.79
C SER A 146 0.91 -0.67 5.36
N PHE A 147 1.70 -1.35 6.19
CA PHE A 147 3.16 -1.48 6.01
C PHE A 147 3.56 -2.30 4.80
N ALA A 148 2.80 -3.34 4.49
CA ALA A 148 2.83 -4.00 3.21
C ALA A 148 1.50 -4.73 3.06
N SER A 149 1.02 -4.84 1.84
CA SER A 149 -0.02 -5.82 1.60
C SER A 149 0.54 -7.24 1.77
N ASN A 150 -0.21 -8.10 2.42
CA ASN A 150 0.25 -9.35 3.05
C ASN A 150 1.17 -9.22 4.28
N TYR A 151 1.29 -8.06 4.92
CA TYR A 151 1.98 -7.98 6.20
C TYR A 151 1.05 -8.24 7.39
N ARG A 152 1.48 -9.11 8.29
CA ARG A 152 0.91 -9.24 9.64
C ARG A 152 2.03 -9.16 10.67
N ARG A 153 1.86 -8.34 11.69
CA ARG A 153 2.80 -8.26 12.82
C ARG A 153 2.97 -9.65 13.48
N ASN A 154 4.21 -10.13 13.54
CA ASN A 154 4.55 -11.46 14.07
C ASN A 154 5.50 -11.36 15.27
N VAL A 155 4.92 -11.25 16.46
CA VAL A 155 5.65 -11.12 17.73
C VAL A 155 6.47 -12.37 18.04
N ASP A 156 5.96 -13.57 17.74
CA ASP A 156 6.66 -14.83 18.00
C ASP A 156 7.98 -14.94 17.22
N LYS A 157 8.00 -14.45 15.98
CA LYS A 157 9.20 -14.47 15.12
C LYS A 157 10.17 -13.35 15.48
N PHE A 158 9.69 -12.14 15.70
CA PHE A 158 10.53 -10.94 15.77
C PHE A 158 10.82 -10.44 17.19
N GLY A 159 9.98 -10.81 18.16
CA GLY A 159 10.04 -10.35 19.55
C GLY A 159 9.48 -8.93 19.75
N GLU A 160 8.83 -8.70 20.88
CA GLU A 160 8.26 -7.39 21.23
C GLU A 160 9.32 -6.28 21.27
N GLU A 161 10.51 -6.58 21.81
CA GLU A 161 11.60 -5.60 21.96
C GLU A 161 12.01 -5.01 20.61
N PHE A 162 12.16 -5.84 19.58
CA PHE A 162 12.49 -5.35 18.24
C PHE A 162 11.30 -4.67 17.57
N LEU A 163 10.10 -5.25 17.66
CA LEU A 163 8.91 -4.66 17.04
C LEU A 163 8.49 -3.33 17.68
N ALA A 164 9.03 -2.99 18.86
CA ALA A 164 8.89 -1.68 19.49
C ALA A 164 9.88 -0.63 18.93
N THR A 165 10.94 -1.03 18.21
CA THR A 165 11.91 -0.10 17.61
C THR A 165 11.56 0.31 16.18
N VAL A 166 10.58 -0.36 15.57
CA VAL A 166 10.14 -0.12 14.19
C VAL A 166 8.70 0.35 14.16
N ASP A 167 8.41 1.24 13.22
CA ASP A 167 7.06 1.64 12.83
C ASP A 167 6.63 0.76 11.64
N ASP A 168 5.82 -0.26 11.93
CA ASP A 168 5.30 -1.21 10.96
C ASP A 168 3.82 -0.94 10.62
N GLY A 169 3.43 0.33 10.68
CA GLY A 169 2.10 0.79 10.27
C GLY A 169 0.99 0.55 11.30
N ASP A 170 -0.24 0.68 10.84
CA ASP A 170 -1.46 0.70 11.65
C ASP A 170 -2.41 -0.46 11.30
N ILE A 171 -2.14 -1.18 10.20
CA ILE A 171 -3.04 -2.19 9.62
C ILE A 171 -2.27 -3.47 9.29
N ASP A 172 -2.74 -4.59 9.82
CA ASP A 172 -2.42 -5.92 9.30
C ASP A 172 -3.23 -6.19 8.02
N ASP A 173 -2.58 -6.61 6.95
CA ASP A 173 -3.18 -6.99 5.67
C ASP A 173 -2.73 -8.42 5.35
N ILE A 174 -3.67 -9.35 5.18
CA ILE A 174 -3.38 -10.78 5.03
C ILE A 174 -3.90 -11.25 3.67
N HIS A 175 -3.02 -11.80 2.83
CA HIS A 175 -3.46 -12.54 1.65
C HIS A 175 -3.78 -13.99 2.01
N GLY A 176 -4.86 -14.52 1.41
CA GLY A 176 -5.24 -15.91 1.54
C GLY A 176 -5.85 -16.42 0.25
N TYR A 177 -5.28 -17.49 -0.28
CA TYR A 177 -5.76 -18.20 -1.48
C TYR A 177 -6.37 -19.54 -1.06
N TYR A 178 -7.41 -19.48 -0.24
CA TYR A 178 -7.99 -20.68 0.36
C TYR A 178 -8.66 -21.56 -0.71
N ASN A 179 -8.21 -22.82 -0.82
CA ASN A 179 -8.67 -23.80 -1.80
C ASN A 179 -8.36 -23.46 -3.27
N TRP A 180 -7.40 -22.56 -3.50
CA TRP A 180 -6.81 -22.31 -4.82
C TRP A 180 -5.40 -22.90 -4.92
#